data_AF-A0A4U6D3E1-F1
#
_entry.id   AF-A0A4U6D3E1-F1
#
_cell.length_a   1.000
_cell.length_b   1.000
_cell.length_c   1.000
_cell.angle_alpha   90.00
_cell.angle_beta   90.00
_cell.angle_gamma   90.00
#
_symmetry.space_group_name_H-M   'P 1'
#
loop_
_entity.id
_entity.type
_entity.pdbx_description
1 polymer ?
#
loop_
_entity_poly.entity_id
_entity_poly.type
_entity_poly.pdbx_seq_one_letter_code
_entity_poly.pdbx_strand_id
1 'polypeptide(L)'
;MKTKYCFVAILIASVFFVAAHRAMKADELVGKWNYTIANVPPENESGQMTFELKDEKIIGYLGEIEKQQMKELTVDQGKISFKMDFEGGLIDFKMVQDGEKLNGTVLTNYGEFAITAVRAVKN
;
A
#
# COMPACT_ATOMS: atom_id res chain seq x y z
N MET A 1 -40.14 -37.73 11.30
CA MET A 1 -39.13 -36.73 11.74
C MET A 1 -37.98 -36.80 10.73
N LYS A 2 -37.98 -36.07 9.60
CA LYS A 2 -37.73 -34.63 9.36
C LYS A 2 -36.42 -34.08 9.98
N THR A 3 -35.29 -34.77 9.77
CA THR A 3 -33.99 -34.33 10.30
C THR A 3 -32.85 -34.60 9.30
N LYS A 4 -32.93 -34.07 8.07
CA LYS A 4 -31.84 -34.23 7.07
C LYS A 4 -31.50 -32.98 6.25
N TYR A 5 -32.17 -31.84 6.48
CA TYR A 5 -31.96 -30.63 5.66
C TYR A 5 -31.29 -29.46 6.38
N CYS A 6 -30.91 -29.59 7.66
CA CYS A 6 -30.35 -28.46 8.42
C CYS A 6 -28.86 -28.20 8.19
N PHE A 7 -28.09 -29.17 7.66
CA PHE A 7 -26.64 -28.97 7.48
C PHE A 7 -26.25 -28.29 6.15
N VAL A 8 -27.12 -28.28 5.15
CA VAL A 8 -26.83 -27.68 3.84
C VAL A 8 -27.07 -26.16 3.83
N ALA A 9 -27.87 -25.64 4.76
CA ALA A 9 -28.22 -24.22 4.81
C ALA A 9 -27.14 -23.30 5.42
N ILE A 10 -26.14 -23.86 6.13
CA ILE A 10 -25.13 -23.05 6.86
C ILE A 10 -23.89 -22.75 5.98
N LEU A 11 -23.69 -23.49 4.89
CA LEU A 11 -22.47 -23.38 4.06
C LEU A 11 -22.53 -22.27 2.99
N ILE A 12 -23.68 -21.63 2.78
CA ILE A 12 -23.87 -20.61 1.74
C ILE A 12 -23.65 -19.17 2.28
N ALA A 13 -23.66 -18.98 3.60
CA ALA A 13 -23.57 -17.65 4.21
C ALA A 13 -22.13 -17.13 4.41
N SER A 14 -21.10 -17.97 4.25
CA SER A 14 -19.71 -17.59 4.54
C SER A 14 -18.94 -16.98 3.35
N VAL A 15 -19.49 -17.02 2.13
CA VAL A 15 -18.75 -16.57 0.93
C VAL A 15 -18.89 -15.06 0.68
N PHE A 16 -19.84 -14.37 1.31
CA PHE A 16 -20.08 -12.94 1.07
C PHE A 16 -19.26 -11.98 1.95
N PHE A 17 -18.56 -12.46 2.99
CA PHE A 17 -17.81 -11.58 3.91
C PHE A 17 -16.41 -11.18 3.42
N VAL A 18 -15.83 -11.91 2.46
CA VAL A 18 -14.45 -11.68 2.02
C VAL A 18 -14.31 -10.41 1.16
N ALA A 19 -15.35 -10.03 0.41
CA ALA A 19 -15.30 -8.86 -0.48
C ALA A 19 -15.33 -7.53 0.30
N ALA A 20 -16.10 -7.44 1.39
CA ALA A 20 -16.20 -6.22 2.19
C ALA A 20 -14.89 -5.83 2.88
N HIS A 21 -14.11 -6.82 3.36
CA HIS A 21 -12.79 -6.57 3.95
C HIS A 21 -11.76 -6.07 2.94
N ARG A 22 -11.88 -6.43 1.65
CA ARG A 22 -10.96 -5.96 0.60
C ARG A 22 -11.16 -4.48 0.28
N ALA A 23 -12.41 -4.03 0.18
CA ALA A 23 -12.73 -2.63 -0.07
C ALA A 23 -12.33 -1.72 1.11
N MET A 24 -12.50 -2.20 2.35
CA MET A 24 -12.26 -1.39 3.55
C MET A 24 -10.78 -1.01 3.76
N LYS A 25 -9.82 -1.91 3.46
CA LYS A 25 -8.38 -1.60 3.61
C LYS A 25 -7.81 -0.72 2.51
N ALA A 26 -8.35 -0.81 1.29
CA ALA A 26 -7.91 0.02 0.18
C ALA A 26 -8.21 1.51 0.46
N ASP A 27 -9.37 1.80 1.04
CA ASP A 27 -9.79 3.15 1.42
C ASP A 27 -8.91 3.74 2.53
N GLU A 28 -8.40 2.90 3.45
CA GLU A 28 -7.48 3.32 4.50
C GLU A 28 -6.10 3.74 3.96
N LEU A 29 -5.65 3.28 2.79
CA LEU A 29 -4.36 3.67 2.21
C LEU A 29 -4.39 5.09 1.63
N VAL A 30 -5.57 5.54 1.18
CA VAL A 30 -5.73 6.83 0.50
C VAL A 30 -5.29 7.99 1.40
N GLY A 31 -4.52 8.92 0.83
CA GLY A 31 -3.99 10.08 1.51
C GLY A 31 -2.48 10.25 1.35
N LYS A 32 -1.93 11.17 2.15
CA LYS A 32 -0.51 11.51 2.15
C LYS A 32 0.21 10.78 3.28
N TRP A 33 1.42 10.35 2.99
CA TRP A 33 2.27 9.66 3.94
C TRP A 33 3.69 10.21 3.84
N ASN A 34 4.28 10.56 4.99
CA ASN A 34 5.66 11.00 5.07
C ASN A 34 6.53 9.78 5.33
N TYR A 35 7.51 9.54 4.48
CA TYR A 35 8.40 8.39 4.59
C TYR A 35 9.81 8.75 5.02
N THR A 36 10.49 7.76 5.57
CA THR A 36 11.90 7.77 5.94
C THR A 36 12.55 6.47 5.52
N ILE A 37 13.67 6.54 4.80
CA ILE A 37 14.50 5.43 4.35
C ILE A 37 15.77 5.41 5.20
N ALA A 38 16.09 4.27 5.81
CA ALA A 38 17.27 4.14 6.65
C ALA A 38 18.54 3.93 5.80
N ASN A 39 19.68 4.43 6.30
CA ASN A 39 21.02 4.19 5.75
C ASN A 39 21.23 4.71 4.31
N VAL A 40 20.55 5.80 3.94
CA VAL A 40 20.77 6.51 2.68
C VAL A 40 21.26 7.94 2.95
N PRO A 41 21.83 8.65 1.97
CA PRO A 41 22.19 10.05 2.11
C PRO A 41 21.00 10.93 2.52
N PRO A 42 21.20 12.01 3.31
CA PRO A 42 20.12 12.85 3.85
C PRO A 42 19.15 13.39 2.81
N GLU A 43 19.64 13.69 1.61
CA GLU A 43 18.83 14.17 0.48
C GLU A 43 17.79 13.16 -0.02
N ASN A 44 18.00 11.87 0.23
CA ASN A 44 17.10 10.77 -0.17
C ASN A 44 16.42 10.11 1.03
N GLU A 45 16.75 10.55 2.25
CA GLU A 45 16.30 9.94 3.50
C GLU A 45 14.80 10.09 3.69
N SER A 46 14.19 11.20 3.27
CA SER A 46 12.78 11.46 3.53
C SER A 46 12.04 12.07 2.36
N GLY A 47 10.72 11.93 2.37
CA GLY A 47 9.85 12.53 1.38
C GLY A 47 8.38 12.24 1.65
N GLN A 48 7.54 12.53 0.67
CA GLN A 48 6.10 12.30 0.75
C GLN A 48 5.64 11.38 -0.38
N MET A 49 4.77 10.43 -0.03
CA MET A 49 3.98 9.67 -0.99
C MET A 49 2.50 10.05 -0.86
N THR A 50 1.78 10.02 -1.97
CA THR A 50 0.34 10.28 -2.01
C THR A 50 -0.35 9.13 -2.72
N PHE A 51 -1.37 8.55 -2.09
CA PHE A 51 -2.26 7.58 -2.72
C PHE A 51 -3.63 8.21 -2.93
N GLU A 52 -4.21 8.00 -4.11
CA GLU A 52 -5.49 8.56 -4.50
C GLU A 52 -6.38 7.46 -5.10
N LEU A 53 -7.68 7.52 -4.84
CA LEU A 53 -8.66 6.65 -5.49
C LEU A 53 -9.17 7.33 -6.76
N LYS A 54 -8.92 6.74 -7.92
CA LYS A 54 -9.38 7.21 -9.23
C LYS A 54 -9.98 6.05 -10.00
N ASP A 55 -11.22 6.20 -10.46
CA ASP A 55 -11.93 5.18 -11.25
C ASP A 55 -11.89 3.79 -10.58
N GLU A 56 -12.19 3.74 -9.27
CA GLU A 56 -12.17 2.53 -8.42
C GLU A 56 -10.79 1.85 -8.27
N LYS A 57 -9.72 2.51 -8.71
CA LYS A 57 -8.34 2.02 -8.58
C LYS A 57 -7.48 2.98 -7.78
N ILE A 58 -6.59 2.42 -6.97
CA ILE A 58 -5.57 3.23 -6.30
C ILE A 58 -4.48 3.58 -7.30
N ILE A 59 -4.22 4.86 -7.42
CA ILE A 59 -3.02 5.41 -8.05
C ILE A 59 -2.14 6.03 -6.98
N GLY A 60 -0.85 6.15 -7.25
CA GLY A 60 0.10 6.67 -6.29
C GLY A 60 1.14 7.58 -6.91
N TYR A 61 1.67 8.49 -6.11
CA TYR A 61 2.67 9.47 -6.49
C TYR A 61 3.75 9.57 -5.41
N LEU A 62 4.99 9.75 -5.83
CA LEU A 62 6.12 10.09 -4.96
C LEU A 62 6.54 11.54 -5.23
N GLY A 63 6.88 12.28 -4.18
CA GLY A 63 7.29 13.68 -4.27
C GLY A 63 6.20 14.66 -3.81
N GLU A 64 6.62 15.79 -3.26
CA GLU A 64 5.72 16.83 -2.75
C GLU A 64 5.41 17.89 -3.83
N ILE A 65 6.44 18.37 -4.53
CA ILE A 65 6.35 19.41 -5.56
C ILE A 65 6.30 18.77 -6.95
N GLU A 66 7.35 18.03 -7.31
CA GLU A 66 7.41 17.28 -8.57
C GLU A 66 6.94 15.85 -8.31
N LYS A 67 5.63 15.62 -8.53
CA LYS A 67 5.01 14.32 -8.33
C LYS A 67 5.35 13.38 -9.49
N GLN A 68 6.05 12.29 -9.20
CA GLN A 68 6.24 11.20 -10.13
C GLN A 68 5.24 10.07 -9.84
N GLN A 69 4.51 9.62 -10.85
CA GLN A 69 3.53 8.56 -10.70
C GLN A 69 4.22 7.21 -10.48
N MET A 70 3.71 6.46 -9.50
CA MET A 70 4.14 5.09 -9.20
C MET A 70 3.79 4.15 -10.35
N LYS A 71 4.78 3.38 -10.81
CA LYS A 71 4.60 2.33 -11.82
C LYS A 71 4.27 1.00 -11.14
N GLU A 72 3.49 0.16 -11.82
CA GLU A 72 3.16 -1.19 -11.34
C GLU A 72 2.63 -1.20 -9.89
N LEU A 73 1.87 -0.17 -9.50
CA LEU A 73 1.30 -0.10 -8.16
C LEU A 73 0.30 -1.24 -7.96
N THR A 74 0.55 -2.07 -6.96
CA THR A 74 -0.36 -3.09 -6.47
C THR A 74 -0.65 -2.87 -5.00
N VAL A 75 -1.91 -3.06 -4.63
CA VAL A 75 -2.39 -2.98 -3.25
C VAL A 75 -3.24 -4.22 -3.00
N ASP A 76 -2.74 -5.14 -2.18
CA ASP A 76 -3.44 -6.38 -1.86
C ASP A 76 -3.35 -6.67 -0.35
N GLN A 77 -4.50 -6.67 0.31
CA GLN A 77 -4.63 -6.96 1.75
C GLN A 77 -3.70 -6.12 2.66
N GLY A 78 -3.41 -4.88 2.28
CA GLY A 78 -2.50 -3.98 3.00
C GLY A 78 -1.02 -4.21 2.67
N LYS A 79 -0.70 -5.07 1.71
CA LYS A 79 0.62 -5.11 1.07
C LYS A 79 0.60 -4.16 -0.11
N ILE A 80 1.58 -3.27 -0.16
CA ILE A 80 1.76 -2.27 -1.20
C ILE A 80 3.06 -2.59 -1.92
N SER A 81 3.02 -2.66 -3.25
CA SER A 81 4.25 -2.69 -4.05
C SER A 81 4.14 -1.73 -5.22
N PHE A 82 5.22 -1.04 -5.55
CA PHE A 82 5.29 -0.22 -6.76
C PHE A 82 6.74 -0.03 -7.17
N LYS A 83 6.93 0.58 -8.34
CA LYS A 83 8.25 0.91 -8.88
C LYS A 83 8.36 2.37 -9.22
N MET A 84 9.57 2.89 -9.12
CA MET A 84 9.92 4.26 -9.50
C MET A 84 11.15 4.25 -10.39
N ASP A 85 11.14 5.07 -11.43
CA ASP A 85 12.39 5.40 -12.11
C ASP A 85 13.16 6.40 -11.25
N PHE A 86 14.45 6.17 -11.04
CA PHE A 86 15.33 7.10 -10.34
C PHE A 86 16.73 7.01 -10.95
N GLU A 87 17.27 8.14 -11.41
CA GLU A 87 18.60 8.23 -12.04
C GLU A 87 18.86 7.18 -13.16
N GLY A 88 17.81 6.81 -13.91
CA GLY A 88 17.91 5.81 -14.97
C GLY A 88 17.91 4.35 -14.50
N GLY A 89 17.78 4.12 -13.19
CA GLY A 89 17.51 2.81 -12.58
C GLY A 89 16.03 2.64 -12.21
N LEU A 90 15.62 1.39 -11.97
CA LEU A 90 14.30 1.04 -11.47
C LEU A 90 14.42 0.64 -10.00
N ILE A 91 13.69 1.34 -9.14
CA ILE A 91 13.64 1.09 -7.70
C ILE A 91 12.32 0.42 -7.35
N ASP A 92 12.39 -0.71 -6.65
CA ASP A 92 11.23 -1.47 -6.20
C ASP A 92 10.90 -1.13 -4.73
N PHE A 93 9.65 -0.75 -4.47
CA PHE A 93 9.14 -0.50 -3.13
C PHE A 93 8.21 -1.63 -2.73
N LYS A 94 8.37 -2.15 -1.51
CA LYS A 94 7.47 -3.16 -0.92
C LYS A 94 7.19 -2.79 0.52
N MET A 95 5.92 -2.55 0.85
CA MET A 95 5.50 -2.12 2.18
C MET A 95 4.27 -2.89 2.65
N VAL A 96 4.08 -2.89 3.96
CA VAL A 96 2.89 -3.42 4.63
C VAL A 96 2.30 -2.32 5.50
N GLN A 97 1.00 -2.11 5.35
CA GLN A 97 0.24 -1.19 6.17
C GLN A 97 -0.12 -1.83 7.51
N ASP A 98 0.23 -1.11 8.57
CA ASP A 98 -0.10 -1.37 9.96
C ASP A 98 -0.77 -0.11 10.54
N GLY A 99 -2.09 -0.01 10.30
CA GLY A 99 -2.90 1.15 10.66
C GLY A 99 -2.43 2.45 10.00
N GLU A 100 -1.90 3.36 10.82
CA GLU A 100 -1.37 4.68 10.45
C GLU A 100 0.11 4.65 10.03
N LYS A 101 0.70 3.44 9.92
CA LYS A 101 2.11 3.24 9.53
C LYS A 101 2.22 2.34 8.31
N LEU A 102 3.24 2.59 7.50
CA LEU A 102 3.75 1.66 6.49
C LEU A 102 5.15 1.24 6.90
N ASN A 103 5.45 -0.05 6.81
CA ASN A 103 6.80 -0.58 7.03
C ASN A 103 7.19 -1.47 5.87
N GLY A 104 8.44 -1.39 5.43
CA GLY A 104 8.85 -2.14 4.26
C GLY A 104 10.30 -1.99 3.88
N THR A 105 10.57 -2.31 2.62
CA THR A 105 11.89 -2.24 2.03
C THR A 105 11.88 -1.59 0.64
N VAL A 106 12.99 -0.94 0.33
CA VAL A 106 13.31 -0.31 -0.95
C VAL A 106 14.47 -1.11 -1.56
N LEU A 107 14.22 -1.75 -2.69
CA LEU A 107 15.20 -2.51 -3.44
C LEU A 107 15.76 -1.65 -4.57
N THR A 108 17.07 -1.41 -4.53
CA THR A 108 17.81 -0.75 -5.59
C THR A 108 18.85 -1.71 -6.16
N ASN A 109 19.57 -1.27 -7.20
CA ASN A 109 20.76 -1.95 -7.68
C ASN A 109 21.94 -1.93 -6.68
N TYR A 110 21.90 -1.06 -5.67
CA TYR A 110 22.95 -0.91 -4.66
C TYR A 110 22.67 -1.69 -3.38
N GLY A 111 21.42 -2.12 -3.16
CA GLY A 111 21.06 -2.90 -1.98
C GLY A 111 19.59 -2.78 -1.59
N GLU A 112 19.29 -3.32 -0.42
CA GLU A 112 17.97 -3.25 0.21
C GLU A 112 18.03 -2.31 1.41
N PHE A 113 17.13 -1.34 1.44
CA PHE A 113 17.04 -0.32 2.49
C PHE A 113 15.69 -0.39 3.17
N ALA A 114 15.66 -0.26 4.50
CA ALA A 114 14.41 -0.23 5.23
C ALA A 114 13.69 1.11 4.99
N ILE A 115 12.37 1.06 4.76
CA ILE A 115 11.52 2.25 4.66
C ILE A 115 10.39 2.16 5.68
N THR A 116 10.12 3.29 6.32
CA THR A 116 8.93 3.49 7.15
C THR A 116 8.17 4.71 6.64
N ALA A 117 6.86 4.72 6.79
CA ALA A 117 6.06 5.90 6.54
C ALA A 117 4.96 6.06 7.57
N VAL A 118 4.62 7.31 7.88
CA VAL A 118 3.52 7.68 8.77
C VAL A 118 2.52 8.54 8.01
N ARG A 119 1.23 8.38 8.29
CA ARG A 119 0.21 9.22 7.70
C ARG A 119 0.52 10.70 8.02
N ALA A 120 0.48 11.55 7.00
CA ALA A 120 0.68 12.98 7.19
C ALA A 120 -0.49 13.56 8.00
N VAL A 121 -0.19 14.40 8.98
CA VAL A 121 -1.21 15.11 9.75
C VAL A 121 -2.00 16.00 8.80
N LYS A 122 -3.35 15.92 8.86
CA LYS A 122 -4.21 16.88 8.17
C LYS A 122 -3.99 18.25 8.84
N ASN A 123 -3.25 19.13 8.18
CA ASN A 123 -3.22 20.55 8.51
C ASN A 123 -4.53 21.22 8.12
#